data_AF-A0A259Y3D5-F1
#
_entry.id   AF-A0A259Y3D5-F1
#
_cell.length_a   1.000
_cell.length_b   1.000
_cell.length_c   1.000
_cell.angle_alpha   90.00
_cell.angle_beta   90.00
_cell.angle_gamma   90.00
#
_symmetry.space_group_name_H-M   'P 1'
#
loop_
_entity.id
_entity.type
_entity.pdbx_description
1 polymer ?
#
loop_
_entity_poly.entity_id
_entity_poly.type
_entity_poly.pdbx_seq_one_letter_code
_entity_poly.pdbx_strand_id
1 'polypeptide(L)'
;MIVAVGTVAAGLTHQPMGQSGSGYVSEPVEYPVNIPGCESVEPPEEEQFYGVLTTGQEDYDNPAYPWLTSKKANAMSIAVREALPPRVDTVDGSSLRYAGDPLVFQPAASADGAYDPGTSADGLVTRDGVEGSVTVNVTRVDDGPKPCQAGWLDARETLPDGTVVDIRDTWDEFDGDRSHSNIVRVYARDGSVVVAASSDRNADYESTGTVPLSIDELRRIALRPELLWSAPVPDGIPPLPMSCDTNSEGAGQFSSQAVDRLNASLDDFWQSAGIPVELDRPLGSMRTSPSGSAGACGAVMAGDGTLMIRVIDADYEPSPNPSGAVTLADGSQFRDDYPGASGMTLDGDPIDDITLVKPSGTRVDVQIAAAQTLVDRPLLQAIALTVAGSVD
;
A
#
# COMPACT_ATOMS: atom_id res chain seq x y z
N MET A 1 3.78 27.59 16.07
CA MET A 1 3.93 28.15 14.71
C MET A 1 5.39 27.96 14.31
N ILE A 2 5.68 26.93 13.52
CA ILE A 2 6.97 26.75 12.86
C ILE A 2 6.64 26.74 11.37
N VAL A 3 7.01 27.83 10.71
CA VAL A 3 7.13 27.87 9.25
C VAL A 3 8.60 27.58 8.98
N ALA A 4 8.89 26.44 8.36
CA ALA A 4 10.22 26.13 7.86
C ALA A 4 10.09 25.42 6.52
N VAL A 5 10.39 26.18 5.47
CA VAL A 5 10.61 25.70 4.11
C VAL A 5 11.86 24.83 4.12
N GLY A 6 11.74 23.56 3.72
CA GLY A 6 12.85 22.68 3.37
C GLY A 6 13.91 22.44 4.45
N THR A 7 13.64 21.54 5.39
CA THR A 7 14.67 20.91 6.24
C THR A 7 14.14 19.58 6.77
N VAL A 8 14.88 18.48 6.53
CA VAL A 8 14.69 17.21 7.25
C VAL A 8 14.87 17.50 8.74
N ALA A 9 13.81 17.32 9.52
CA ALA A 9 13.85 17.43 10.97
C ALA A 9 13.94 16.03 11.56
N ALA A 10 15.16 15.54 11.77
CA ALA A 10 15.39 14.38 12.63
C ALA A 10 15.34 14.85 14.10
N GLY A 11 14.30 14.43 14.83
CA GLY A 11 14.16 14.71 16.26
C GLY A 11 14.65 13.51 17.09
N LEU A 12 15.68 13.70 17.90
CA LEU A 12 16.09 12.75 18.96
C LEU A 12 15.41 13.15 20.27
N THR A 13 14.45 12.36 20.75
CA THR A 13 13.97 12.46 22.13
C THR A 13 14.51 11.28 22.93
N HIS A 14 15.49 11.55 23.78
CA HIS A 14 15.94 10.61 24.80
C HIS A 14 14.87 10.58 25.89
N GLN A 15 14.21 9.45 26.13
CA GLN A 15 13.43 9.26 27.34
C GLN A 15 13.88 7.98 28.04
N PRO A 16 14.51 8.07 29.22
CA PRO A 16 14.76 6.90 30.04
C PRO A 16 13.42 6.29 30.47
N MET A 17 13.37 4.97 30.60
CA MET A 17 12.19 4.23 31.05
C MET A 17 11.55 4.91 32.27
N GLY A 18 10.29 5.32 32.12
CA GLY A 18 9.47 5.85 33.21
C GLY A 18 9.78 7.28 33.63
N GLN A 19 9.41 8.27 32.81
CA GLN A 19 9.00 9.58 33.33
C GLN A 19 7.88 10.24 32.52
N SER A 20 6.67 10.06 33.08
CA SER A 20 5.42 10.82 32.99
C SER A 20 5.42 12.07 32.10
N GLY A 21 4.95 11.90 30.86
CA GLY A 21 4.55 13.01 30.00
C GLY A 21 3.82 12.59 28.72
N SER A 22 4.06 11.37 28.23
CA SER A 22 3.57 10.89 26.92
C SER A 22 2.44 9.85 26.99
N GLY A 23 1.98 9.45 28.18
CA GLY A 23 0.97 8.39 28.31
C GLY A 23 1.42 7.01 27.82
N TYR A 24 2.66 6.86 27.36
CA TYR A 24 3.21 5.64 26.76
C TYR A 24 3.85 4.73 27.80
N VAL A 25 3.53 3.43 27.76
CA VAL A 25 4.08 2.37 28.60
C VAL A 25 4.29 1.14 27.73
N SER A 26 5.51 0.59 27.71
CA SER A 26 5.80 -0.70 27.07
C SER A 26 5.84 -1.83 28.12
N GLU A 27 5.76 -3.07 27.63
CA GLU A 27 5.88 -4.25 28.47
C GLU A 27 7.18 -4.26 29.30
N PRO A 28 7.09 -4.48 30.63
CA PRO A 28 8.27 -4.57 31.48
C PRO A 28 9.21 -5.70 31.03
N VAL A 29 10.49 -5.38 30.85
CA VAL A 29 11.50 -6.37 30.48
C VAL A 29 12.05 -7.06 31.72
N GLU A 30 11.93 -8.38 31.78
CA GLU A 30 12.59 -9.21 32.79
C GLU A 30 14.05 -9.47 32.41
N TYR A 31 14.98 -9.19 33.32
CA TYR A 31 16.40 -9.53 33.16
C TYR A 31 17.02 -9.91 34.52
N PRO A 32 17.81 -10.99 34.60
CA PRO A 32 18.18 -11.92 33.52
C PRO A 32 17.03 -12.83 33.08
N VAL A 33 17.01 -13.18 31.80
CA VAL A 33 16.01 -14.09 31.19
C VAL A 33 16.71 -15.11 30.29
N ASN A 34 16.14 -16.31 30.18
CA ASN A 34 16.57 -17.32 29.22
C ASN A 34 15.65 -17.25 27.99
N ILE A 35 16.21 -16.89 26.84
CA ILE A 35 15.47 -16.84 25.56
C ILE A 35 15.73 -18.17 24.81
N PRO A 36 14.71 -18.99 24.53
CA PRO A 36 14.84 -20.18 23.71
C PRO A 36 15.58 -19.93 22.38
N GLY A 37 16.58 -20.77 22.11
CA GLY A 37 17.41 -20.69 20.91
C GLY A 37 18.56 -19.66 20.96
N CYS A 38 18.72 -18.96 22.08
CA CYS A 38 19.85 -18.07 22.33
C CYS A 38 20.88 -18.73 23.28
N GLU A 39 22.16 -18.65 22.93
CA GLU A 39 23.25 -19.12 23.80
C GLU A 39 23.54 -18.15 24.95
N SER A 40 23.40 -16.84 24.68
CA SER A 40 23.54 -15.75 25.64
C SER A 40 22.48 -14.69 25.38
N VAL A 41 22.08 -13.97 26.43
CA VAL A 41 21.11 -12.88 26.37
C VAL A 41 21.74 -11.62 26.94
N GLU A 42 21.79 -10.58 26.11
CA GLU A 42 22.27 -9.25 26.48
C GLU A 42 21.19 -8.50 27.29
N PRO A 43 21.58 -7.55 28.16
CA PRO A 43 20.64 -6.71 28.89
C PRO A 43 19.76 -5.87 27.95
N PRO A 44 18.58 -5.42 28.40
CA PRO A 44 17.69 -4.59 27.58
C PRO A 44 18.40 -3.29 27.18
N GLU A 45 18.18 -2.88 25.94
CA GLU A 45 18.57 -1.55 25.45
C GLU A 45 17.56 -0.49 25.92
N GLU A 46 18.03 0.76 26.07
CA GLU A 46 17.10 1.88 26.23
C GLU A 46 16.32 2.06 24.92
N GLU A 47 14.99 2.17 25.00
CA GLU A 47 14.14 2.40 23.83
C GLU A 47 14.53 3.72 23.14
N GLN A 48 14.95 3.64 21.88
CA GLN A 48 15.27 4.78 21.05
C GLN A 48 14.20 4.92 19.97
N PHE A 49 13.42 6.01 20.06
CA PHE A 49 12.45 6.36 19.02
C PHE A 49 13.14 7.22 17.96
N TYR A 50 13.04 6.78 16.72
CA TYR A 50 13.49 7.53 15.56
C TYR A 50 12.26 7.85 14.69
N GLY A 51 11.89 9.13 14.64
CA GLY A 51 10.95 9.61 13.64
C GLY A 51 11.72 9.98 12.38
N VAL A 52 11.56 9.20 11.32
CA VAL A 52 12.04 9.58 9.99
C VAL A 52 10.87 10.15 9.22
N LEU A 53 11.01 11.40 8.76
CA LEU A 53 10.04 12.04 7.89
C LEU A 53 10.69 12.15 6.51
N THR A 54 10.23 11.33 5.56
CA THR A 54 10.67 11.41 4.18
C THR A 54 9.85 12.46 3.43
N THR A 55 10.52 13.23 2.57
CA THR A 55 9.87 14.22 1.71
C THR A 55 10.36 13.97 0.29
N GLY A 56 9.51 13.42 -0.55
CA GLY A 56 9.82 13.09 -1.94
C GLY A 56 8.64 12.40 -2.59
N GLN A 57 8.52 12.49 -3.91
CA GLN A 57 7.62 11.61 -4.65
C GLN A 57 8.31 10.23 -4.67
N GLU A 58 7.71 9.28 -3.96
CA GLU A 58 8.25 7.92 -3.86
C GLU A 58 7.65 7.13 -5.04
N ASP A 59 8.50 6.77 -5.99
CA ASP A 59 8.10 6.04 -7.19
C ASP A 59 8.79 4.67 -7.21
N TYR A 60 8.09 3.67 -7.75
CA TYR A 60 8.72 2.39 -8.09
C TYR A 60 9.80 2.60 -9.16
N ASP A 61 10.71 1.64 -9.28
CA ASP A 61 11.78 1.66 -10.30
C ASP A 61 12.78 2.83 -10.11
N ASN A 62 12.85 3.38 -8.88
CA ASN A 62 13.85 4.34 -8.47
C ASN A 62 15.28 3.76 -8.66
N PRO A 63 16.17 4.42 -9.42
CA PRO A 63 17.54 3.94 -9.63
C PRO A 63 18.36 3.76 -8.34
N ALA A 64 17.99 4.42 -7.24
CA ALA A 64 18.60 4.22 -5.93
C ALA A 64 18.24 2.86 -5.31
N TYR A 65 17.10 2.28 -5.69
CA TYR A 65 16.56 1.00 -5.19
C TYR A 65 16.19 0.06 -6.35
N PRO A 66 17.16 -0.36 -7.19
CA PRO A 66 16.90 -1.09 -8.43
C PRO A 66 16.28 -2.48 -8.26
N TRP A 67 16.23 -2.98 -7.02
CA TRP A 67 15.64 -4.27 -6.68
C TRP A 67 14.10 -4.20 -6.59
N LEU A 68 13.55 -3.03 -6.23
CA LEU A 68 12.12 -2.83 -5.98
C LEU A 68 11.45 -2.21 -7.20
N THR A 69 11.22 -3.07 -8.19
CA THR A 69 10.41 -2.72 -9.36
C THR A 69 8.93 -2.79 -9.02
N SER A 70 8.08 -2.11 -9.79
CA SER A 70 6.63 -2.22 -9.65
C SER A 70 6.13 -3.68 -9.73
N LYS A 71 6.73 -4.50 -10.61
CA LYS A 71 6.40 -5.93 -10.73
C LYS A 71 6.84 -6.74 -9.51
N LYS A 72 8.02 -6.42 -8.93
CA LYS A 72 8.51 -7.06 -7.71
C LYS A 72 7.56 -6.79 -6.54
N ALA A 73 7.17 -5.53 -6.35
CA ALA A 73 6.21 -5.13 -5.34
C ALA A 73 4.85 -5.83 -5.53
N ASN A 74 4.38 -6.02 -6.77
CA ASN A 74 3.15 -6.77 -7.04
C ASN A 74 3.28 -8.26 -6.67
N ALA A 75 4.38 -8.90 -7.06
CA ALA A 75 4.65 -10.30 -6.72
C ALA A 75 4.66 -10.50 -5.19
N MET A 76 5.29 -9.58 -4.45
CA MET A 76 5.32 -9.60 -2.98
C MET A 76 3.91 -9.41 -2.39
N SER A 77 3.12 -8.48 -2.92
CA SER A 77 1.75 -8.19 -2.47
C SER A 77 0.82 -9.39 -2.70
N ILE A 78 0.93 -10.07 -3.84
CA ILE A 78 0.22 -11.32 -4.12
C ILE A 78 0.62 -12.40 -3.10
N ALA A 79 1.92 -12.59 -2.87
CA ALA A 79 2.43 -13.62 -1.96
C ALA A 79 1.96 -13.44 -0.51
N VAL A 80 1.88 -12.19 -0.02
CA VAL A 80 1.34 -11.90 1.32
C VAL A 80 -0.15 -12.22 1.39
N ARG A 81 -0.94 -11.75 0.43
CA ARG A 81 -2.39 -12.01 0.40
C ARG A 81 -2.73 -13.50 0.30
N GLU A 82 -1.99 -14.24 -0.52
CA GLU A 82 -2.14 -15.70 -0.62
C GLU A 82 -1.72 -16.45 0.65
N ALA A 83 -0.85 -15.86 1.47
CA ALA A 83 -0.40 -16.44 2.73
C ALA A 83 -1.37 -16.16 3.89
N LEU A 84 -2.38 -15.30 3.69
CA LEU A 84 -3.39 -15.04 4.71
C LEU A 84 -4.19 -16.30 5.04
N PRO A 85 -4.52 -16.55 6.32
CA PRO A 85 -5.37 -17.66 6.71
C PRO A 85 -6.79 -17.53 6.11
N PRO A 86 -7.49 -18.64 5.77
CA PRO A 86 -8.83 -18.59 5.15
C PRO A 86 -9.96 -17.94 5.97
N ARG A 87 -9.69 -17.55 7.23
CA ARG A 87 -10.64 -16.86 8.13
C ARG A 87 -10.24 -15.41 8.38
N VAL A 88 -9.28 -14.91 7.61
CA VAL A 88 -8.76 -13.56 7.70
C VAL A 88 -9.03 -12.89 6.37
N ASP A 89 -9.90 -11.89 6.39
CA ASP A 89 -10.25 -11.10 5.23
C ASP A 89 -9.63 -9.71 5.36
N THR A 90 -9.14 -9.14 4.26
CA THR A 90 -8.68 -7.74 4.22
C THR A 90 -9.86 -6.80 4.30
N VAL A 91 -9.70 -5.69 5.02
CA VAL A 91 -10.70 -4.62 5.05
C VAL A 91 -10.44 -3.65 3.91
N ASP A 92 -11.35 -3.64 2.93
CA ASP A 92 -11.26 -2.75 1.78
C ASP A 92 -11.34 -1.28 2.19
N GLY A 93 -10.52 -0.45 1.55
CA GLY A 93 -10.46 0.99 1.81
C GLY A 93 -9.85 1.38 3.15
N SER A 94 -9.27 0.44 3.90
CA SER A 94 -8.53 0.79 5.11
C SER A 94 -7.25 1.56 4.78
N SER A 95 -7.10 2.76 5.34
CA SER A 95 -5.82 3.48 5.37
C SER A 95 -5.32 3.62 6.81
N LEU A 96 -4.19 2.99 7.13
CA LEU A 96 -3.25 3.64 8.05
C LEU A 96 -2.70 4.89 7.33
N ARG A 97 -2.21 5.91 8.04
CA ARG A 97 -1.93 7.30 7.56
C ARG A 97 -1.13 7.46 6.23
N TYR A 98 -0.63 6.37 5.65
CA TYR A 98 0.18 6.29 4.43
C TYR A 98 -0.27 5.19 3.44
N ALA A 99 -1.43 4.53 3.65
CA ALA A 99 -1.73 3.26 2.98
C ALA A 99 -2.86 3.38 1.93
N GLY A 100 -2.53 2.96 0.71
CA GLY A 100 -3.46 2.64 -0.37
C GLY A 100 -4.16 1.31 -0.11
N ASP A 101 -4.08 0.37 -1.05
CA ASP A 101 -4.72 -0.95 -0.94
C ASP A 101 -4.17 -1.74 0.25
N PRO A 102 -5.01 -2.55 0.92
CA PRO A 102 -4.52 -3.41 1.98
C PRO A 102 -3.48 -4.39 1.44
N LEU A 103 -2.35 -4.45 2.16
CA LEU A 103 -1.24 -5.37 1.92
C LEU A 103 -0.59 -5.23 0.52
N VAL A 104 -0.58 -4.01 -0.02
CA VAL A 104 0.22 -3.66 -1.19
C VAL A 104 1.52 -2.98 -0.77
N PHE A 105 2.64 -3.51 -1.24
CA PHE A 105 3.97 -2.98 -0.96
C PHE A 105 4.18 -1.62 -1.60
N GLN A 106 4.50 -0.61 -0.80
CA GLN A 106 4.74 0.77 -1.25
C GLN A 106 6.14 0.95 -1.85
N PRO A 107 6.39 1.99 -2.65
CA PRO A 107 7.73 2.33 -3.09
C PRO A 107 8.69 2.53 -1.91
N ALA A 108 9.99 2.35 -2.14
CA ALA A 108 10.99 2.56 -1.11
C ALA A 108 11.14 4.06 -0.83
N ALA A 109 11.06 4.42 0.44
CA ALA A 109 11.18 5.81 0.85
C ALA A 109 12.58 6.36 0.49
N SER A 110 12.67 7.63 0.10
CA SER A 110 13.99 8.24 -0.13
C SER A 110 14.70 8.44 1.22
N ALA A 111 15.76 7.69 1.49
CA ALA A 111 16.57 7.80 2.70
C ALA A 111 18.01 8.22 2.36
N ASP A 112 18.73 8.78 3.33
CA ASP A 112 20.17 8.90 3.22
C ASP A 112 20.82 7.51 3.33
N GLY A 113 21.97 7.33 2.66
CA GLY A 113 22.60 6.01 2.48
C GLY A 113 23.14 5.33 3.75
N ALA A 114 22.75 5.79 4.94
CA ALA A 114 23.02 5.15 6.22
C ALA A 114 22.02 4.04 6.56
N TYR A 115 20.84 4.04 5.93
CA TYR A 115 19.79 3.03 6.13
C TYR A 115 19.27 2.54 4.78
N ASP A 116 18.98 1.24 4.68
CA ASP A 116 18.16 0.71 3.61
C ASP A 116 16.69 0.85 4.03
N PRO A 117 15.92 1.79 3.47
CA PRO A 117 14.56 2.07 3.92
C PRO A 117 13.61 0.92 3.62
N GLY A 118 13.98 0.01 2.71
CA GLY A 118 13.15 -1.13 2.36
C GLY A 118 11.80 -0.72 1.76
N THR A 119 10.80 -1.56 1.97
CA THR A 119 9.40 -1.36 1.56
C THR A 119 8.48 -1.94 2.62
N SER A 120 7.26 -1.41 2.73
CA SER A 120 6.22 -1.96 3.61
C SER A 120 4.90 -2.15 2.88
N ALA A 121 4.15 -3.14 3.35
CA ALA A 121 2.77 -3.38 3.01
C ALA A 121 1.97 -3.40 4.32
N ASP A 122 0.91 -2.62 4.37
CA ASP A 122 0.10 -2.41 5.55
C ASP A 122 -1.38 -2.67 5.22
N GLY A 123 -2.14 -3.19 6.16
CA GLY A 123 -3.57 -3.37 5.96
C GLY A 123 -4.31 -3.73 7.25
N LEU A 124 -5.57 -3.29 7.33
CA LEU A 124 -6.49 -3.85 8.30
C LEU A 124 -7.04 -5.18 7.79
N VAL A 125 -7.25 -6.08 8.73
CA VAL A 125 -7.81 -7.40 8.49
C VAL A 125 -8.89 -7.67 9.53
N THR A 126 -9.82 -8.55 9.19
CA THR A 126 -10.82 -9.04 10.14
C THR A 126 -10.70 -10.54 10.31
N ARG A 127 -10.80 -11.00 11.55
CA ARG A 127 -10.96 -12.42 11.89
C ARG A 127 -12.21 -12.58 12.72
N ASP A 128 -13.13 -13.41 12.25
CA ASP A 128 -14.39 -13.70 12.95
C ASP A 128 -15.18 -12.42 13.33
N GLY A 129 -15.06 -11.36 12.50
CA GLY A 129 -15.72 -10.06 12.70
C GLY A 129 -14.99 -9.10 13.64
N VAL A 130 -13.79 -9.45 14.13
CA VAL A 130 -12.93 -8.57 14.93
C VAL A 130 -11.81 -8.02 14.05
N GLU A 131 -11.68 -6.70 14.01
CA GLU A 131 -10.64 -6.01 13.23
C GLU A 131 -9.29 -6.01 13.98
N GLY A 132 -8.21 -6.02 13.22
CA GLY A 132 -6.88 -5.68 13.69
C GLY A 132 -6.01 -5.28 12.50
N SER A 133 -4.73 -5.05 12.75
CA SER A 133 -3.79 -4.62 11.71
C SER A 133 -2.75 -5.69 11.41
N VAL A 134 -2.25 -5.66 10.18
CA VAL A 134 -1.10 -6.45 9.72
C VAL A 134 -0.17 -5.54 8.96
N THR A 135 1.12 -5.64 9.29
CA THR A 135 2.20 -4.95 8.60
C THR A 135 3.26 -5.96 8.19
N VAL A 136 3.73 -5.84 6.96
CA VAL A 136 4.88 -6.60 6.44
C VAL A 136 5.91 -5.61 5.93
N ASN A 137 7.08 -5.58 6.57
CA ASN A 137 8.21 -4.76 6.16
C ASN A 137 9.31 -5.65 5.59
N VAL A 138 9.92 -5.21 4.49
CA VAL A 138 11.08 -5.86 3.88
C VAL A 138 12.20 -4.86 3.76
N THR A 139 13.30 -5.12 4.45
CA THR A 139 14.54 -4.34 4.43
C THR A 139 15.72 -5.25 4.13
N ARG A 140 16.94 -4.69 4.12
CA ARG A 140 18.18 -5.45 4.00
C ARG A 140 19.16 -5.03 5.08
N VAL A 141 19.86 -6.02 5.65
CA VAL A 141 20.98 -5.80 6.56
C VAL A 141 22.15 -6.69 6.14
N ASP A 142 23.37 -6.14 6.15
CA ASP A 142 24.57 -6.89 5.77
C ASP A 142 25.17 -7.68 6.95
N ASP A 143 24.90 -7.26 8.20
CA ASP A 143 25.52 -7.82 9.42
C ASP A 143 24.70 -8.95 10.08
N GLY A 144 23.63 -9.42 9.44
CA GLY A 144 22.77 -10.48 9.96
C GLY A 144 21.95 -10.09 11.20
N PRO A 145 21.39 -11.06 11.96
CA PRO A 145 20.59 -10.76 13.13
C PRO A 145 21.44 -10.20 14.28
N LYS A 146 20.89 -9.21 15.00
CA LYS A 146 21.48 -8.70 16.25
C LYS A 146 21.64 -9.83 17.29
N PRO A 147 22.56 -9.69 18.27
CA PRO A 147 22.60 -10.57 19.44
C PRO A 147 21.24 -10.67 20.13
N CYS A 148 20.98 -11.79 20.79
CA CYS A 148 19.73 -11.92 21.55
C CYS A 148 19.71 -10.94 22.71
N GLN A 149 18.63 -10.19 22.83
CA GLN A 149 18.50 -9.12 23.81
C GLN A 149 17.15 -9.23 24.53
N ALA A 150 17.18 -9.09 25.86
CA ALA A 150 15.98 -9.11 26.67
C ALA A 150 15.01 -8.00 26.22
N GLY A 151 13.74 -8.36 26.01
CA GLY A 151 12.70 -7.45 25.51
C GLY A 151 12.69 -7.24 23.99
N TRP A 152 13.70 -7.71 23.24
CA TRP A 152 13.72 -7.59 21.77
C TRP A 152 13.07 -8.79 21.06
N LEU A 153 13.21 -9.99 21.64
CA LEU A 153 12.68 -11.25 21.14
C LEU A 153 12.38 -12.20 22.32
N ASP A 154 11.47 -13.13 22.10
CA ASP A 154 11.10 -14.19 23.05
C ASP A 154 11.64 -15.55 22.65
N ALA A 155 11.93 -15.75 21.37
CA ALA A 155 12.59 -16.97 20.88
C ALA A 155 13.34 -16.69 19.57
N ARG A 156 14.41 -17.44 19.35
CA ARG A 156 15.15 -17.50 18.10
C ARG A 156 15.20 -18.93 17.58
N GLU A 157 15.04 -19.10 16.28
CA GLU A 157 15.26 -20.36 15.59
C GLU A 157 16.21 -20.14 14.42
N THR A 158 17.08 -21.10 14.14
CA THR A 158 17.88 -21.14 12.92
C THR A 158 17.42 -22.34 12.08
N LEU A 159 16.93 -22.06 10.87
CA LEU A 159 16.48 -23.07 9.92
C LEU A 159 17.68 -23.79 9.27
N PRO A 160 17.49 -25.00 8.69
CA PRO A 160 18.57 -25.77 8.09
C PRO A 160 19.31 -25.07 6.94
N ASP A 161 18.63 -24.15 6.25
CA ASP A 161 19.23 -23.37 5.17
C ASP A 161 20.13 -22.24 5.69
N GLY A 162 20.07 -21.91 6.98
CA GLY A 162 20.80 -20.82 7.64
C GLY A 162 19.95 -19.56 7.88
N THR A 163 18.67 -19.57 7.53
CA THR A 163 17.73 -18.48 7.83
C THR A 163 17.46 -18.41 9.33
N VAL A 164 17.49 -17.21 9.90
CA VAL A 164 17.20 -17.00 11.34
C VAL A 164 15.81 -16.39 11.49
N VAL A 165 15.03 -16.91 12.44
CA VAL A 165 13.67 -16.47 12.73
C VAL A 165 13.60 -16.03 14.18
N ASP A 166 13.32 -14.75 14.40
CA ASP A 166 13.04 -14.19 15.72
C ASP A 166 11.54 -14.01 15.89
N ILE A 167 11.05 -14.32 17.09
CA ILE A 167 9.65 -14.24 17.47
C ILE A 167 9.53 -13.29 18.65
N ARG A 168 8.47 -12.48 18.67
CA ARG A 168 8.10 -11.66 19.81
C ARG A 168 6.57 -11.54 19.92
N ASP A 169 6.05 -11.73 21.12
CA ASP A 169 4.71 -11.32 21.55
C ASP A 169 4.91 -10.19 22.56
N THR A 170 4.18 -9.09 22.42
CA THR A 170 4.39 -7.92 23.28
C THR A 170 3.15 -7.04 23.35
N TRP A 171 3.17 -6.08 24.27
CA TRP A 171 2.18 -5.02 24.31
C TRP A 171 2.83 -3.66 24.57
N ASP A 172 2.16 -2.64 24.06
CA ASP A 172 2.37 -1.24 24.40
C ASP A 172 1.03 -0.60 24.76
N GLU A 173 1.08 0.43 25.60
CA GLU A 173 -0.07 1.16 26.08
C GLU A 173 0.15 2.65 25.86
N PHE A 174 -0.81 3.32 25.23
CA PHE A 174 -0.79 4.75 24.99
C PHE A 174 -2.06 5.38 25.55
N ASP A 175 -1.91 6.36 26.45
CA ASP A 175 -3.02 7.04 27.13
C ASP A 175 -4.03 6.07 27.80
N GLY A 176 -3.54 4.91 28.25
CA GLY A 176 -4.32 3.87 28.90
C GLY A 176 -5.00 2.88 27.96
N ASP A 177 -4.87 3.04 26.64
CA ASP A 177 -5.29 2.04 25.65
C ASP A 177 -4.13 1.09 25.33
N ARG A 178 -4.31 -0.19 25.64
CA ARG A 178 -3.27 -1.22 25.50
C ARG A 178 -3.50 -2.05 24.25
N SER A 179 -2.51 -2.07 23.38
CA SER A 179 -2.49 -2.92 22.20
C SER A 179 -1.49 -4.06 22.33
N HIS A 180 -1.92 -5.24 21.91
CA HIS A 180 -1.10 -6.43 21.82
C HIS A 180 -0.61 -6.64 20.39
N SER A 181 0.62 -7.13 20.24
CA SER A 181 1.26 -7.36 18.96
C SER A 181 2.05 -8.66 18.91
N ASN A 182 1.79 -9.44 17.87
CA ASN A 182 2.61 -10.58 17.47
C ASN A 182 3.58 -10.13 16.37
N ILE A 183 4.86 -10.51 16.47
CA ILE A 183 5.91 -10.09 15.54
C ILE A 183 6.81 -11.28 15.21
N VAL A 184 7.05 -11.49 13.92
CA VAL A 184 8.05 -12.43 13.39
C VAL A 184 9.04 -11.68 12.51
N ARG A 185 10.34 -11.88 12.76
CA ARG A 185 11.43 -11.30 11.97
C ARG A 185 12.26 -12.42 11.37
N VAL A 186 12.39 -12.42 10.05
CA VAL A 186 13.16 -13.40 9.29
C VAL A 186 14.40 -12.73 8.73
N TYR A 187 15.57 -13.26 9.05
CA TYR A 187 16.86 -12.86 8.50
C TYR A 187 17.31 -13.92 7.50
N ALA A 188 17.15 -13.62 6.21
CA ALA A 188 17.50 -14.51 5.12
C ALA A 188 18.98 -14.38 4.73
N ARG A 189 19.47 -15.39 4.00
CA ARG A 189 20.90 -15.48 3.62
C ARG A 189 21.36 -14.49 2.57
N ASP A 190 20.43 -13.92 1.80
CA ASP A 190 20.72 -12.84 0.86
C ASP A 190 20.75 -11.45 1.52
N GLY A 191 20.64 -11.40 2.86
CA GLY A 191 20.60 -10.18 3.65
C GLY A 191 19.20 -9.60 3.84
N SER A 192 18.16 -10.20 3.24
CA SER A 192 16.78 -9.73 3.43
C SER A 192 16.37 -9.86 4.89
N VAL A 193 15.69 -8.83 5.40
CA VAL A 193 15.00 -8.86 6.68
C VAL A 193 13.52 -8.65 6.42
N VAL A 194 12.72 -9.68 6.69
CA VAL A 194 11.26 -9.62 6.57
C VAL A 194 10.66 -9.56 7.96
N VAL A 195 9.96 -8.49 8.29
CA VAL A 195 9.24 -8.33 9.56
C VAL A 195 7.75 -8.38 9.27
N ALA A 196 7.09 -9.45 9.71
CA ALA A 196 5.64 -9.55 9.68
C ALA A 196 5.10 -9.33 11.11
N ALA A 197 4.20 -8.37 11.27
CA ALA A 197 3.58 -8.03 12.54
C ALA A 197 2.05 -8.03 12.40
N SER A 198 1.38 -8.37 13.48
CA SER A 198 -0.07 -8.21 13.61
C SER A 198 -0.40 -7.65 14.98
N SER A 199 -1.29 -6.66 15.03
CA SER A 199 -1.78 -6.09 16.28
C SER A 199 -3.30 -6.09 16.35
N ASP A 200 -3.81 -5.98 17.56
CA ASP A 200 -5.23 -5.76 17.84
C ASP A 200 -5.69 -4.31 17.60
N ARG A 201 -4.95 -3.48 16.84
CA ARG A 201 -5.38 -2.12 16.51
C ARG A 201 -6.30 -2.06 15.30
N ASN A 202 -7.42 -1.36 15.44
CA ASN A 202 -8.35 -1.03 14.35
C ASN A 202 -7.92 0.24 13.58
N ALA A 203 -8.74 0.68 12.63
CA ALA A 203 -8.53 1.91 11.84
C ALA A 203 -8.35 3.18 12.69
N ASP A 204 -9.02 3.23 13.84
CA ASP A 204 -8.98 4.36 14.78
C ASP A 204 -7.80 4.28 15.76
N TYR A 205 -6.90 3.31 15.56
CA TYR A 205 -5.77 2.98 16.45
C TYR A 205 -6.20 2.53 17.85
N GLU A 206 -7.44 2.09 18.01
CA GLU A 206 -7.99 1.57 19.26
C GLU A 206 -7.77 0.05 19.35
N SER A 207 -7.51 -0.43 20.56
CA SER A 207 -7.41 -1.86 20.84
C SER A 207 -8.76 -2.58 20.73
N THR A 208 -8.83 -3.59 19.85
CA THR A 208 -9.97 -4.51 19.73
C THR A 208 -9.87 -5.71 20.67
N GLY A 209 -8.72 -5.84 21.36
CA GLY A 209 -8.45 -6.88 22.34
C GLY A 209 -8.21 -8.28 21.77
N THR A 210 -8.07 -8.43 20.44
CA THR A 210 -7.69 -9.71 19.82
C THR A 210 -6.79 -9.50 18.61
N VAL A 211 -5.57 -10.03 18.70
CA VAL A 211 -4.61 -10.01 17.57
C VAL A 211 -5.08 -10.98 16.47
N PRO A 212 -5.27 -10.51 15.22
CA PRO A 212 -5.93 -11.32 14.20
C PRO A 212 -5.03 -12.40 13.59
N LEU A 213 -3.70 -12.31 13.67
CA LEU A 213 -2.79 -13.36 13.21
C LEU A 213 -1.91 -13.90 14.35
N SER A 214 -1.75 -15.23 14.39
CA SER A 214 -0.82 -15.88 15.32
C SER A 214 0.63 -15.79 14.83
N ILE A 215 1.59 -16.07 15.71
CA ILE A 215 3.01 -16.19 15.36
C ILE A 215 3.25 -17.19 14.23
N ASP A 216 2.59 -18.36 14.24
CA ASP A 216 2.76 -19.37 13.18
C ASP A 216 2.19 -18.90 11.82
N GLU A 217 1.15 -18.06 11.85
CA GLU A 217 0.57 -17.44 10.66
C GLU A 217 1.50 -16.37 10.10
N LEU A 218 2.01 -15.48 10.95
CA LEU A 218 3.00 -14.47 10.58
C LEU A 218 4.30 -15.10 10.07
N ARG A 219 4.74 -16.21 10.68
CA ARG A 219 5.90 -16.97 10.22
C ARG A 219 5.73 -17.50 8.80
N ARG A 220 4.54 -17.99 8.45
CA ARG A 220 4.24 -18.43 7.08
C ARG A 220 4.31 -17.29 6.07
N ILE A 221 3.87 -16.09 6.46
CA ILE A 221 3.99 -14.88 5.64
C ILE A 221 5.46 -14.47 5.51
N ALA A 222 6.18 -14.32 6.62
CA ALA A 222 7.55 -13.81 6.62
C ALA A 222 8.55 -14.74 5.92
N LEU A 223 8.27 -16.05 5.84
CA LEU A 223 9.09 -17.03 5.13
C LEU A 223 8.75 -17.18 3.64
N ARG A 224 7.87 -16.34 3.09
CA ARG A 224 7.55 -16.38 1.65
C ARG A 224 8.80 -16.04 0.82
N PRO A 225 9.22 -16.92 -0.12
CA PRO A 225 10.41 -16.68 -0.92
C PRO A 225 10.29 -15.44 -1.80
N GLU A 226 9.08 -15.05 -2.20
CA GLU A 226 8.82 -13.88 -3.04
C GLU A 226 9.21 -12.57 -2.36
N LEU A 227 9.23 -12.54 -1.01
CA LEU A 227 9.59 -11.38 -0.19
C LEU A 227 11.10 -11.16 -0.09
N LEU A 228 11.91 -12.14 -0.51
CA LEU A 228 13.35 -12.00 -0.46
C LEU A 228 13.84 -11.00 -1.51
N TRP A 229 14.82 -10.19 -1.13
CA TRP A 229 15.46 -9.18 -1.95
C TRP A 229 16.01 -9.75 -3.26
N SER A 230 16.62 -10.94 -3.19
CA SER A 230 17.19 -11.63 -4.36
C SER A 230 16.17 -12.45 -5.15
N ALA A 231 14.92 -12.56 -4.71
CA ALA A 231 13.95 -13.42 -5.38
C ALA A 231 13.60 -12.85 -6.76
N PRO A 232 13.68 -13.66 -7.83
CA PRO A 232 13.26 -13.23 -9.15
C PRO A 232 11.77 -12.93 -9.17
N VAL A 233 11.36 -11.95 -9.97
CA VAL A 233 9.96 -11.71 -10.26
C VAL A 233 9.45 -12.84 -11.18
N PRO A 234 8.37 -13.56 -10.81
CA PRO A 234 7.80 -14.57 -11.69
C PRO A 234 7.38 -14.00 -13.05
N ASP A 235 7.50 -14.80 -14.11
CA ASP A 235 7.04 -14.42 -15.44
C ASP A 235 5.52 -14.16 -15.44
N GLY A 236 5.07 -13.17 -16.20
CA GLY A 236 3.65 -12.83 -16.33
C GLY A 236 3.08 -12.02 -15.16
N ILE A 237 3.89 -11.64 -14.15
CA ILE A 237 3.44 -10.70 -13.12
C ILE A 237 3.32 -9.29 -13.74
N PRO A 238 2.11 -8.69 -13.75
CA PRO A 238 1.95 -7.33 -14.20
C PRO A 238 2.57 -6.36 -13.17
N PRO A 239 2.92 -5.12 -13.56
CA PRO A 239 3.26 -4.08 -12.59
C PRO A 239 2.11 -3.88 -11.58
N LEU A 240 2.43 -3.30 -10.42
CA LEU A 240 1.39 -2.87 -9.50
C LEU A 240 0.45 -1.89 -10.21
N PRO A 241 -0.87 -2.03 -9.99
CA PRO A 241 -1.79 -0.94 -10.29
C PRO A 241 -1.31 0.29 -9.53
N MET A 242 -1.16 1.43 -10.21
CA MET A 242 -0.86 2.69 -9.53
C MET A 242 -1.87 2.93 -8.39
N SER A 243 -1.41 3.59 -7.32
CA SER A 243 -2.20 3.84 -6.12
C SER A 243 -3.55 4.46 -6.47
N CYS A 244 -4.58 3.93 -5.82
CA CYS A 244 -5.95 4.40 -5.92
C CYS A 244 -6.21 5.70 -5.16
N ASP A 245 -5.18 6.31 -4.57
CA ASP A 245 -5.30 7.56 -3.84
C ASP A 245 -5.77 8.69 -4.76
N THR A 246 -7.05 9.04 -4.65
CA THR A 246 -7.66 10.09 -5.44
C THR A 246 -7.34 11.49 -4.92
N ASN A 247 -6.63 11.63 -3.77
CA ASN A 247 -6.33 12.92 -3.11
C ASN A 247 -7.56 13.86 -3.03
N SER A 248 -8.77 13.30 -3.03
CA SER A 248 -10.00 14.06 -3.23
C SER A 248 -10.76 14.16 -1.91
N GLU A 249 -10.78 15.38 -1.35
CA GLU A 249 -11.76 15.78 -0.34
C GLU A 249 -13.14 15.80 -1.01
N GLY A 250 -13.94 14.75 -0.81
CA GLY A 250 -15.29 14.63 -1.37
C GLY A 250 -16.21 13.84 -0.45
N ALA A 251 -17.49 14.18 -0.43
CA ALA A 251 -18.49 13.59 0.47
C ALA A 251 -19.18 12.32 -0.07
N GLY A 252 -18.90 11.90 -1.30
CA GLY A 252 -19.47 10.68 -1.89
C GLY A 252 -18.90 9.42 -1.24
N GLN A 253 -19.73 8.43 -0.95
CA GLN A 253 -19.27 7.08 -0.57
C GLN A 253 -19.58 6.15 -1.75
N PHE A 254 -18.59 5.84 -2.57
CA PHE A 254 -18.72 4.75 -3.53
C PHE A 254 -18.92 3.45 -2.75
N SER A 255 -20.17 2.97 -2.68
CA SER A 255 -20.46 1.66 -2.08
C SER A 255 -19.83 0.52 -2.90
N SER A 256 -19.52 -0.60 -2.26
CA SER A 256 -19.09 -1.83 -2.95
C SER A 256 -20.04 -2.22 -4.09
N GLN A 257 -21.36 -2.11 -3.86
CA GLN A 257 -22.37 -2.38 -4.88
C GLN A 257 -22.33 -1.40 -6.07
N ALA A 258 -21.89 -0.15 -5.87
CA ALA A 258 -21.70 0.80 -6.97
C ALA A 258 -20.46 0.43 -7.80
N VAL A 259 -19.38 0.03 -7.14
CA VAL A 259 -18.16 -0.45 -7.81
C VAL A 259 -18.42 -1.76 -8.55
N ASP A 260 -19.20 -2.70 -8.00
CA ASP A 260 -19.57 -3.94 -8.70
C ASP A 260 -20.34 -3.68 -10.00
N ARG A 261 -21.27 -2.71 -9.99
CA ARG A 261 -22.03 -2.30 -11.18
C ARG A 261 -21.13 -1.65 -12.22
N LEU A 262 -20.20 -0.82 -11.76
CA LEU A 262 -19.21 -0.17 -12.61
C LEU A 262 -18.29 -1.21 -13.27
N ASN A 263 -17.80 -2.17 -12.49
CA ASN A 263 -16.99 -3.29 -12.95
C ASN A 263 -17.70 -4.11 -14.04
N ALA A 264 -18.93 -4.54 -13.77
CA ALA A 264 -19.72 -5.28 -14.75
C ALA A 264 -19.92 -4.49 -16.06
N SER A 265 -20.16 -3.19 -15.97
CA SER A 265 -20.35 -2.33 -17.14
C SER A 265 -19.09 -2.18 -17.98
N LEU A 266 -17.92 -2.05 -17.33
CA LEU A 266 -16.62 -1.98 -17.99
C LEU A 266 -16.26 -3.30 -18.68
N ASP A 267 -16.53 -4.43 -18.04
CA ASP A 267 -16.28 -5.75 -18.61
C ASP A 267 -17.18 -6.02 -19.82
N ASP A 268 -18.48 -5.73 -19.70
CA ASP A 268 -19.43 -5.85 -20.81
C ASP A 268 -19.05 -4.94 -21.98
N PHE A 269 -18.63 -3.71 -21.70
CA PHE A 269 -18.13 -2.78 -22.71
C PHE A 269 -16.89 -3.35 -23.42
N TRP A 270 -15.88 -3.81 -22.67
CA TRP A 270 -14.64 -4.31 -23.26
C TRP A 270 -14.88 -5.54 -24.14
N GLN A 271 -15.71 -6.47 -23.65
CA GLN A 271 -16.08 -7.68 -24.40
C GLN A 271 -16.86 -7.35 -25.68
N SER A 272 -17.82 -6.42 -25.61
CA SER A 272 -18.65 -6.04 -26.76
C SER A 272 -17.92 -5.20 -27.80
N ALA A 273 -16.97 -4.36 -27.37
CA ALA A 273 -16.14 -3.57 -28.26
C ALA A 273 -15.19 -4.43 -29.10
N GLY A 274 -14.88 -5.66 -28.67
CA GLY A 274 -14.05 -6.61 -29.43
C GLY A 274 -12.64 -6.08 -29.68
N ILE A 275 -12.12 -5.29 -28.73
CA ILE A 275 -10.81 -4.66 -28.84
C ILE A 275 -9.73 -5.75 -28.90
N PRO A 276 -8.85 -5.76 -29.93
CA PRO A 276 -7.83 -6.78 -30.10
C PRO A 276 -6.61 -6.51 -29.19
N VAL A 277 -6.85 -6.15 -27.93
CA VAL A 277 -5.84 -5.89 -26.91
C VAL A 277 -6.13 -6.80 -25.74
N GLU A 278 -5.15 -7.63 -25.39
CA GLU A 278 -5.24 -8.51 -24.24
C GLU A 278 -5.04 -7.68 -22.96
N LEU A 279 -5.94 -7.90 -21.99
CA LEU A 279 -5.80 -7.34 -20.66
C LEU A 279 -5.24 -8.38 -19.70
N ASP A 280 -4.39 -7.97 -18.75
CA ASP A 280 -3.91 -8.87 -17.68
C ASP A 280 -5.04 -9.32 -16.73
N ARG A 281 -6.13 -8.53 -16.67
CA ARG A 281 -7.33 -8.78 -15.89
C ARG A 281 -8.54 -8.08 -16.52
N PRO A 282 -9.78 -8.41 -16.13
CA PRO A 282 -10.97 -7.73 -16.63
C PRO A 282 -10.88 -6.20 -16.41
N LEU A 283 -11.36 -5.40 -17.36
CA LEU A 283 -11.31 -3.94 -17.26
C LEU A 283 -12.06 -3.42 -16.02
N GLY A 284 -13.15 -4.10 -15.67
CA GLY A 284 -13.90 -3.97 -14.44
C GLY A 284 -13.20 -4.56 -13.23
N SER A 285 -11.94 -4.20 -13.01
CA SER A 285 -11.18 -4.50 -11.80
C SER A 285 -11.02 -3.25 -10.93
N MET A 286 -12.04 -2.40 -10.89
CA MET A 286 -12.04 -1.20 -10.05
C MET A 286 -12.31 -1.56 -8.58
N ARG A 287 -11.78 -0.73 -7.70
CA ARG A 287 -11.92 -0.80 -6.25
C ARG A 287 -12.26 0.58 -5.68
N THR A 288 -12.85 0.59 -4.50
CA THR A 288 -13.07 1.83 -3.75
C THR A 288 -11.72 2.42 -3.34
N SER A 289 -11.61 3.75 -3.44
CA SER A 289 -10.47 4.48 -2.88
C SER A 289 -10.51 4.42 -1.34
N PRO A 290 -9.38 4.62 -0.63
CA PRO A 290 -9.34 4.52 0.83
C PRO A 290 -10.36 5.40 1.56
N SER A 291 -10.73 5.00 2.78
CA SER A 291 -11.77 5.57 3.63
C SER A 291 -11.64 7.09 3.75
N GLY A 292 -12.72 7.81 3.42
CA GLY A 292 -12.75 9.28 3.42
C GLY A 292 -12.59 9.92 2.03
N SER A 293 -12.36 9.13 0.98
CA SER A 293 -12.32 9.60 -0.41
C SER A 293 -13.56 9.17 -1.19
N ALA A 294 -14.09 10.09 -1.99
CA ALA A 294 -15.29 9.88 -2.78
C ALA A 294 -14.99 9.25 -4.14
N GLY A 295 -14.22 8.16 -4.18
CA GLY A 295 -13.70 7.66 -5.44
C GLY A 295 -13.65 6.15 -5.59
N ALA A 296 -13.61 5.73 -6.85
CA ALA A 296 -13.27 4.38 -7.26
C ALA A 296 -12.23 4.45 -8.38
N CYS A 297 -11.37 3.45 -8.46
CA CYS A 297 -10.25 3.45 -9.40
C CYS A 297 -9.84 2.03 -9.75
N GLY A 298 -9.28 1.86 -10.93
CA GLY A 298 -8.76 0.59 -11.41
C GLY A 298 -7.65 0.84 -12.42
N ALA A 299 -6.72 -0.10 -12.51
CA ALA A 299 -5.73 -0.11 -13.57
C ALA A 299 -5.51 -1.54 -14.07
N VAL A 300 -5.35 -1.67 -15.38
CA VAL A 300 -5.11 -2.93 -16.08
C VAL A 300 -4.01 -2.73 -17.11
N MET A 301 -3.24 -3.77 -17.36
CA MET A 301 -2.33 -3.80 -18.50
C MET A 301 -3.15 -3.97 -19.77
N ALA A 302 -2.84 -3.20 -20.80
CA ALA A 302 -3.45 -3.27 -22.11
C ALA A 302 -2.34 -3.38 -23.16
N GLY A 303 -1.95 -4.61 -23.50
CA GLY A 303 -0.74 -4.87 -24.29
C GLY A 303 0.54 -4.55 -23.49
N ASP A 304 1.36 -3.63 -24.00
CA ASP A 304 2.55 -3.08 -23.32
C ASP A 304 2.25 -1.81 -22.51
N GLY A 305 1.03 -1.28 -22.58
CA GLY A 305 0.59 -0.09 -21.87
C GLY A 305 -0.16 -0.38 -20.56
N THR A 306 -0.31 0.65 -19.72
CA THR A 306 -1.19 0.62 -18.54
C THR A 306 -2.39 1.53 -18.76
N LEU A 307 -3.60 0.96 -18.69
CA LEU A 307 -4.87 1.67 -18.74
C LEU A 307 -5.39 1.90 -17.32
N MET A 308 -5.58 3.16 -16.93
CA MET A 308 -6.10 3.58 -15.64
C MET A 308 -7.48 4.23 -15.82
N ILE A 309 -8.39 3.92 -14.89
CA ILE A 309 -9.70 4.53 -14.77
C ILE A 309 -9.83 5.05 -13.34
N ARG A 310 -10.28 6.28 -13.18
CA ARG A 310 -10.58 6.92 -11.90
C ARG A 310 -11.94 7.59 -11.98
N VAL A 311 -12.71 7.44 -10.92
CA VAL A 311 -14.02 8.08 -10.76
C VAL A 311 -14.02 8.77 -9.42
N ILE A 312 -14.43 10.03 -9.41
CA ILE A 312 -14.46 10.89 -8.24
C ILE A 312 -15.83 11.56 -8.17
N ASP A 313 -16.50 11.43 -7.05
CA ASP A 313 -17.78 12.06 -6.72
C ASP A 313 -17.54 13.20 -5.71
N ALA A 314 -16.97 14.31 -6.20
CA ALA A 314 -16.51 15.42 -5.36
C ALA A 314 -17.11 16.78 -5.74
N ASP A 315 -18.39 16.81 -6.13
CA ASP A 315 -19.12 18.05 -6.46
C ASP A 315 -18.34 18.94 -7.46
N TYR A 316 -17.72 18.35 -8.48
CA TYR A 316 -16.96 19.11 -9.47
C TYR A 316 -17.87 20.06 -10.25
N GLU A 317 -17.69 21.37 -10.06
CA GLU A 317 -18.44 22.35 -10.85
C GLU A 317 -17.97 22.31 -12.32
N PRO A 318 -18.88 22.11 -13.29
CA PRO A 318 -18.56 22.26 -14.70
C PRO A 318 -18.04 23.68 -14.96
N SER A 319 -16.93 23.82 -15.69
CA SER A 319 -16.38 25.16 -15.98
C SER A 319 -17.43 25.99 -16.73
N PRO A 320 -17.74 27.22 -16.28
CA PRO A 320 -18.67 28.11 -16.99
C PRO A 320 -18.09 28.60 -18.32
N ASN A 321 -16.77 28.47 -18.52
CA ASN A 321 -16.06 28.82 -19.76
C ASN A 321 -15.15 27.65 -20.19
N PRO A 322 -15.69 26.62 -20.85
CA PRO A 322 -14.92 25.48 -21.31
C PRO A 322 -14.14 25.83 -22.59
N SER A 323 -13.09 26.65 -22.49
CA SER A 323 -12.14 26.75 -23.59
C SER A 323 -11.44 25.40 -23.74
N GLY A 324 -11.84 24.60 -24.73
CA GLY A 324 -11.27 23.28 -24.98
C GLY A 324 -12.11 22.09 -24.51
N ALA A 325 -13.29 22.29 -23.92
CA ALA A 325 -14.17 21.18 -23.54
C ALA A 325 -15.27 20.92 -24.58
N VAL A 326 -15.61 19.65 -24.80
CA VAL A 326 -16.75 19.23 -25.63
C VAL A 326 -17.92 18.91 -24.71
N THR A 327 -19.01 19.66 -24.85
CA THR A 327 -20.25 19.41 -24.08
C THR A 327 -21.14 18.41 -24.83
N LEU A 328 -21.59 17.39 -24.10
CA LEU A 328 -22.50 16.35 -24.57
C LEU A 328 -23.97 16.75 -24.36
N ALA A 329 -24.90 15.97 -24.93
CA ALA A 329 -26.32 16.27 -24.90
C ALA A 329 -26.95 16.18 -23.49
N ASP A 330 -26.36 15.37 -22.61
CA ASP A 330 -26.74 15.23 -21.20
C ASP A 330 -26.16 16.34 -20.31
N GLY A 331 -25.37 17.26 -20.89
CA GLY A 331 -24.68 18.34 -20.17
C GLY A 331 -23.29 17.96 -19.65
N SER A 332 -22.87 16.71 -19.79
CA SER A 332 -21.52 16.27 -19.43
C SER A 332 -20.47 16.95 -20.30
N GLN A 333 -19.27 17.18 -19.78
CA GLN A 333 -18.19 17.87 -20.48
C GLN A 333 -16.96 16.98 -20.56
N PHE A 334 -16.53 16.63 -21.78
CA PHE A 334 -15.18 16.15 -21.99
C PHE A 334 -14.23 17.33 -21.88
N ARG A 335 -13.37 17.30 -20.86
CA ARG A 335 -12.37 18.32 -20.62
C ARG A 335 -11.02 17.79 -21.07
N ASP A 336 -10.30 18.66 -21.74
CA ASP A 336 -8.87 18.58 -21.89
C ASP A 336 -8.33 19.54 -20.83
N ASP A 337 -8.26 19.09 -19.58
CA ASP A 337 -7.82 19.96 -18.48
C ASP A 337 -6.30 20.20 -18.50
N TYR A 338 -5.59 19.54 -19.42
CA TYR A 338 -4.16 19.71 -19.71
C TYR A 338 -3.86 19.72 -21.23
N PRO A 339 -4.44 20.64 -22.03
CA PRO A 339 -4.21 20.64 -23.47
C PRO A 339 -2.76 21.03 -23.76
N GLY A 340 -1.94 20.03 -24.13
CA GLY A 340 -0.53 20.20 -24.50
C GLY A 340 0.51 19.83 -23.43
N ALA A 341 0.11 19.35 -22.26
CA ALA A 341 1.03 18.60 -21.42
C ALA A 341 0.98 17.14 -21.90
N SER A 342 1.85 16.79 -22.86
CA SER A 342 2.20 15.39 -23.08
C SER A 342 2.83 14.91 -21.79
N GLY A 343 2.01 14.39 -20.86
CA GLY A 343 2.50 13.67 -19.72
C GLY A 343 3.37 12.56 -20.27
N MET A 344 4.60 12.45 -19.80
CA MET A 344 5.37 11.25 -20.02
C MET A 344 5.39 10.49 -18.71
N THR A 345 5.31 9.17 -18.78
CA THR A 345 5.72 8.34 -17.65
C THR A 345 7.18 8.66 -17.32
N LEU A 346 7.62 8.26 -16.13
CA LEU A 346 9.02 8.39 -15.75
C LEU A 346 9.96 7.58 -16.66
N ASP A 347 9.42 6.55 -17.33
CA ASP A 347 10.10 5.75 -18.36
C ASP A 347 10.11 6.41 -19.75
N GLY A 348 9.48 7.58 -19.89
CA GLY A 348 9.44 8.35 -21.13
C GLY A 348 8.32 7.95 -22.09
N ASP A 349 7.34 7.17 -21.64
CA ASP A 349 6.18 6.79 -22.45
C ASP A 349 5.15 7.93 -22.47
N PRO A 350 4.56 8.28 -23.63
CA PRO A 350 3.48 9.25 -23.67
C PRO A 350 2.26 8.74 -22.89
N ILE A 351 1.63 9.67 -22.17
CA ILE A 351 0.37 9.49 -21.47
C ILE A 351 -0.71 10.20 -22.27
N ASP A 352 -1.73 9.46 -22.68
CA ASP A 352 -2.96 10.01 -23.21
C ASP A 352 -4.03 9.99 -22.12
N ASP A 353 -4.68 11.13 -21.87
CA ASP A 353 -5.73 11.26 -20.86
C ASP A 353 -7.04 11.84 -21.42
N ILE A 354 -8.14 11.41 -20.80
CA ILE A 354 -9.49 11.91 -21.03
C ILE A 354 -10.14 12.17 -19.67
N THR A 355 -10.61 13.41 -19.48
CA THR A 355 -11.46 13.77 -18.34
C THR A 355 -12.88 14.00 -18.82
N LEU A 356 -13.86 13.42 -18.14
CA LEU A 356 -15.30 13.64 -18.34
C LEU A 356 -15.91 14.11 -17.02
N VAL A 357 -16.61 15.25 -17.03
CA VAL A 357 -17.30 15.80 -15.86
C VAL A 357 -18.80 15.82 -16.12
N LYS A 358 -19.59 15.16 -15.27
CA LYS A 358 -21.05 15.15 -15.33
C LYS A 358 -21.65 16.39 -14.66
N PRO A 359 -22.88 16.80 -15.01
CA PRO A 359 -23.59 17.87 -14.30
C PRO A 359 -23.83 17.60 -12.82
N SER A 360 -23.83 16.32 -12.41
CA SER A 360 -23.93 15.90 -11.01
C SER A 360 -22.72 16.27 -10.15
N GLY A 361 -21.60 16.64 -10.77
CA GLY A 361 -20.31 16.83 -10.08
C GLY A 361 -19.42 15.60 -10.07
N THR A 362 -19.84 14.50 -10.71
CA THR A 362 -19.01 13.31 -10.89
C THR A 362 -17.96 13.54 -11.97
N ARG A 363 -16.70 13.27 -11.66
CA ARG A 363 -15.54 13.33 -12.56
C ARG A 363 -15.05 11.92 -12.87
N VAL A 364 -14.79 11.64 -14.14
CA VAL A 364 -14.18 10.40 -14.63
C VAL A 364 -12.90 10.75 -15.35
N ASP A 365 -11.78 10.18 -14.93
CA ASP A 365 -10.49 10.28 -15.62
C ASP A 365 -10.12 8.90 -16.16
N VAL A 366 -9.77 8.84 -17.45
CA VAL A 366 -9.26 7.64 -18.11
C VAL A 366 -7.91 7.98 -18.71
N GLN A 367 -6.90 7.20 -18.39
CA GLN A 367 -5.51 7.45 -18.80
C GLN A 367 -4.89 6.18 -19.36
N ILE A 368 -4.06 6.31 -20.40
CA ILE A 368 -3.20 5.22 -20.89
C ILE A 368 -1.76 5.70 -20.97
N ALA A 369 -0.85 4.90 -20.42
CA ALA A 369 0.59 5.12 -20.44
C ALA A 369 1.27 4.03 -21.29
N ALA A 370 1.80 4.37 -22.48
CA ALA A 370 2.47 3.40 -23.37
C ALA A 370 3.32 4.05 -24.49
N ALA A 371 4.48 3.47 -24.84
CA ALA A 371 5.28 3.87 -26.01
C ALA A 371 4.52 3.73 -27.34
N GLN A 372 3.69 2.68 -27.47
CA GLN A 372 2.79 2.45 -28.60
C GLN A 372 1.44 2.00 -28.07
N THR A 373 0.39 2.74 -28.35
CA THR A 373 -0.95 2.38 -27.89
C THR A 373 -1.81 1.87 -29.05
N LEU A 374 -2.36 0.66 -28.90
CA LEU A 374 -3.51 0.19 -29.68
C LEU A 374 -4.83 0.74 -29.13
N VAL A 375 -4.79 1.34 -27.94
CA VAL A 375 -5.90 2.04 -27.29
C VAL A 375 -5.85 3.50 -27.70
N ASP A 376 -6.78 3.91 -28.56
CA ASP A 376 -6.83 5.27 -29.08
C ASP A 376 -7.74 6.19 -28.25
N ARG A 377 -7.66 7.49 -28.52
CA ARG A 377 -8.48 8.49 -27.83
C ARG A 377 -10.00 8.22 -27.92
N PRO A 378 -10.58 7.81 -29.06
CA PRO A 378 -11.97 7.35 -29.12
C PRO A 378 -12.30 6.22 -28.13
N LEU A 379 -11.42 5.24 -27.97
CA LEU A 379 -11.62 4.17 -26.98
C LEU A 379 -11.61 4.71 -25.55
N LEU A 380 -10.67 5.61 -25.21
CA LEU A 380 -10.64 6.26 -23.88
C LEU A 380 -11.92 7.05 -23.60
N GLN A 381 -12.45 7.77 -24.60
CA GLN A 381 -13.72 8.48 -24.50
C GLN A 381 -14.90 7.52 -24.30
N ALA A 382 -14.92 6.40 -25.02
CA ALA A 382 -15.96 5.38 -24.87
C ALA A 382 -15.93 4.73 -23.49
N ILE A 383 -14.74 4.45 -22.94
CA ILE A 383 -14.57 3.97 -21.57
C ILE A 383 -15.14 5.02 -20.59
N ALA A 384 -14.75 6.28 -20.72
CA ALA A 384 -15.23 7.35 -19.84
C ALA A 384 -16.77 7.47 -19.86
N LEU A 385 -17.40 7.31 -21.02
CA LEU A 385 -18.86 7.32 -21.17
C LEU A 385 -19.53 6.11 -20.52
N THR A 386 -18.95 4.92 -20.69
CA THR A 386 -19.43 3.69 -20.03
C THR A 386 -19.43 3.88 -18.53
N VAL A 387 -18.30 4.37 -17.98
CA VAL A 387 -18.15 4.65 -16.56
C VAL A 387 -19.18 5.67 -16.08
N ALA A 388 -19.31 6.80 -16.77
CA ALA A 388 -20.27 7.84 -16.41
C ALA A 388 -21.71 7.35 -16.42
N GLY A 389 -22.09 6.46 -17.34
CA GLY A 389 -23.43 5.87 -17.40
C GLY A 389 -23.74 4.89 -16.24
N SER A 390 -22.73 4.40 -15.55
CA SER A 390 -22.88 3.43 -14.45
C SER A 390 -22.98 4.07 -13.06
N VAL A 391 -22.71 5.38 -12.94
CA VAL A 391 -22.61 6.13 -11.68
C VAL A 391 -23.71 7.16 -11.47
N ASP A 392 -24.93 6.85 -11.91
CA ASP A 392 -26.17 7.63 -11.65
C ASP A 392 -27.03 7.08 -10.50
#